data_AF-A0A945G596-F1
#
_entry.id   AF-A0A945G596-F1
#
_cell.length_a   1.000
_cell.length_b   1.000
_cell.length_c   1.000
_cell.angle_alpha   90.00
_cell.angle_beta   90.00
_cell.angle_gamma   90.00
#
_symmetry.space_group_name_H-M   'P 1'
#
loop_
_entity.id
_entity.type
_entity.pdbx_description
1 polymer ?
#
loop_
_entity_poly.entity_id
_entity_poly.type
_entity_poly.pdbx_seq_one_letter_code
_entity_poly.pdbx_strand_id
1 'polypeptide(L)'
;MQSASRTPWWLWPNLLNLDSPLLAVIWQEQYARVTGVSLEWGDRVLLFCCTWLVYCADRTLDAAESGGKTETARHAIQLRGKPIWLGVSAAVLVVAIVLAAMTLNSRAWLGGGVVLGFTAIHFGATHWWPGLRSRFWPKEWHVGFVFSVGCVLQVWSLSPIAWPSLLLPVIGFGALCAMSCSHITAWE
;
A
#
# COMPACT_ATOMS: atom_id res chain seq x y z
N MET A 1 24.93 17.85 -23.74
CA MET A 1 24.35 18.26 -22.44
C MET A 1 22.84 18.18 -22.56
N GLN A 2 22.22 17.07 -22.15
CA GLN A 2 20.76 16.97 -22.12
C GLN A 2 20.25 17.84 -20.96
N SER A 3 19.46 18.86 -21.27
CA SER A 3 18.80 19.69 -20.28
C SER A 3 17.94 18.81 -19.38
N ALA A 4 18.22 18.84 -18.07
CA ALA A 4 17.34 18.23 -17.08
C ALA A 4 15.99 18.94 -17.16
N SER A 5 15.02 18.34 -17.85
CA SER A 5 13.64 18.82 -17.83
C SER A 5 13.19 18.77 -16.37
N ARG A 6 12.96 19.94 -15.76
CA ARG A 6 12.45 20.03 -14.39
C ARG A 6 11.17 19.23 -14.33
N THR A 7 11.15 18.21 -13.50
CA THR A 7 9.97 17.37 -13.34
C THR A 7 8.83 18.25 -12.84
N PRO A 8 7.68 18.28 -13.53
CA PRO A 8 6.61 19.20 -13.18
C PRO A 8 6.16 19.01 -11.73
N TRP A 9 5.87 20.09 -11.00
CA TRP A 9 5.55 20.05 -9.57
C TRP A 9 4.35 19.12 -9.26
N TRP A 10 3.38 19.02 -10.17
CA TRP A 10 2.21 18.13 -10.05
C TRP A 10 2.54 16.65 -10.24
N LEU A 11 3.70 16.30 -10.80
CA LEU A 11 4.13 14.90 -10.92
C LEU A 11 4.75 14.38 -9.62
N TRP A 12 5.22 15.27 -8.73
CA TRP A 12 5.91 14.90 -7.51
C TRP A 12 5.09 14.02 -6.56
N PRO A 13 3.80 14.25 -6.30
CA PRO A 13 3.01 13.34 -5.46
C PRO A 13 2.98 11.91 -5.98
N ASN A 14 2.96 11.75 -7.30
CA ASN A 14 2.94 10.46 -7.99
C ASN A 14 4.34 9.82 -8.06
N LEU A 15 5.39 10.65 -8.08
CA LEU A 15 6.78 10.21 -7.95
C LEU A 15 7.15 9.81 -6.51
N LEU A 16 6.52 10.46 -5.54
CA LEU A 16 6.70 10.22 -4.10
C LEU A 16 5.78 9.11 -3.55
N ASN A 17 4.96 8.48 -4.40
CA ASN A 17 4.04 7.40 -4.02
C ASN A 17 3.02 7.81 -2.95
N LEU A 18 2.54 9.06 -2.97
CA LEU A 18 1.69 9.61 -1.92
C LEU A 18 0.19 9.37 -2.16
N ASP A 19 -0.21 8.99 -3.37
CA ASP A 19 -1.60 8.74 -3.74
C ASP A 19 -2.22 7.56 -2.98
N SER A 20 -1.56 6.40 -2.97
CA SER A 20 -2.05 5.20 -2.27
C SER A 20 -2.14 5.39 -0.74
N PRO A 21 -1.13 5.95 -0.06
CA PRO A 21 -1.22 6.21 1.38
C PRO A 21 -2.29 7.22 1.77
N LEU A 22 -2.49 8.27 0.97
CA LEU A 22 -3.56 9.23 1.22
C LEU A 22 -4.93 8.58 1.04
N LEU A 23 -5.11 7.77 -0.01
CA LEU A 23 -6.34 7.02 -0.22
C LEU A 23 -6.63 6.07 0.95
N ALA A 24 -5.60 5.42 1.50
CA ALA A 24 -5.74 4.52 2.64
C ALA A 24 -6.28 5.25 3.87
N VAL A 25 -5.69 6.41 4.22
CA VAL A 25 -6.12 7.22 5.36
C VAL A 25 -7.54 7.76 5.17
N ILE A 26 -7.89 8.20 3.95
CA ILE A 26 -9.25 8.68 3.64
C ILE A 26 -10.29 7.58 3.90
N TRP A 27 -10.01 6.34 3.48
CA TRP A 27 -10.92 5.22 3.69
C TRP A 27 -10.95 4.71 5.13
N GLN A 28 -9.81 4.71 5.81
CA GLN A 28 -9.74 4.45 7.25
C GLN A 28 -10.65 5.41 8.03
N GLU A 29 -10.64 6.70 7.67
CA GLU A 29 -11.55 7.71 8.24
C GLU A 29 -13.02 7.42 7.93
N GLN A 30 -13.36 6.98 6.71
CA GLN A 30 -14.75 6.63 6.40
C GLN A 30 -15.22 5.44 7.23
N TYR A 31 -14.39 4.41 7.41
CA TYR A 31 -14.71 3.27 8.26
C TYR A 31 -14.89 3.67 9.73
N ALA A 32 -14.04 4.55 10.24
CA ALA A 32 -14.15 5.10 11.59
C ALA A 32 -15.46 5.86 11.79
N ARG A 33 -15.86 6.70 10.81
CA ARG A 33 -17.12 7.44 10.83
C ARG A 33 -18.34 6.53 10.83
N VAL A 34 -18.35 5.49 9.99
CA VAL A 34 -19.47 4.52 9.91
C VAL A 34 -19.66 3.76 11.22
N THR A 35 -18.57 3.49 11.94
CA THR A 35 -18.59 2.70 13.18
C THR A 35 -18.62 3.55 14.46
N GLY A 36 -18.54 4.88 14.34
CA GLY A 36 -18.44 5.79 15.47
C GLY A 36 -17.14 5.65 16.28
N VAL A 37 -16.11 5.01 15.71
CA VAL A 37 -14.81 4.82 16.36
C VAL A 37 -13.99 6.11 16.22
N SER A 38 -13.40 6.56 17.32
CA SER A 38 -12.39 7.62 17.28
C SER A 38 -11.01 6.99 17.09
N LEU A 39 -10.35 7.37 15.99
CA LEU A 39 -8.96 7.02 15.76
C LEU A 39 -8.07 8.11 16.34
N GLU A 40 -6.90 7.74 16.86
CA GLU A 40 -5.88 8.68 17.28
C GLU A 40 -5.01 9.11 16.10
N TRP A 41 -4.26 10.21 16.26
CA TRP A 41 -3.36 10.67 15.21
C TRP A 41 -2.32 9.59 14.83
N GLY A 42 -1.84 8.84 15.81
CA GLY A 42 -0.90 7.75 15.60
C GLY A 42 -1.44 6.63 14.70
N ASP A 43 -2.73 6.30 14.78
CA ASP A 43 -3.37 5.28 13.93
C ASP A 43 -3.33 5.64 12.43
N ARG A 44 -3.50 6.94 12.13
CA ARG A 44 -3.51 7.48 10.76
C ARG A 44 -2.10 7.50 10.19
N VAL A 45 -1.15 8.01 10.98
CA VAL A 45 0.26 8.07 10.58
C VAL A 45 0.80 6.66 10.39
N LEU A 46 0.44 5.71 11.24
CA LEU A 46 0.85 4.32 11.11
C LEU A 46 0.37 3.71 9.79
N LEU A 47 -0.92 3.84 9.46
CA LEU A 47 -1.44 3.30 8.20
C LEU A 47 -0.77 3.96 6.99
N PHE A 48 -0.58 5.28 7.04
CA PHE A 48 0.13 6.03 6.01
C PHE A 48 1.57 5.49 5.81
N CYS A 49 2.33 5.31 6.89
CA CYS A 49 3.69 4.80 6.81
C CYS A 49 3.74 3.36 6.26
N CYS A 50 2.86 2.48 6.74
CA CYS A 50 2.81 1.08 6.29
C CYS A 50 2.49 0.98 4.79
N THR A 51 1.46 1.70 4.33
CA THR A 51 1.05 1.69 2.92
C THR A 51 2.13 2.28 2.01
N TRP A 52 2.76 3.37 2.44
CA TRP A 52 3.87 3.98 1.71
C TRP A 52 5.08 3.05 1.59
N LEU A 53 5.43 2.32 2.65
CA LEU A 53 6.52 1.34 2.64
C LEU A 53 6.23 0.16 1.71
N VAL A 54 5.02 -0.41 1.77
CA VAL A 54 4.62 -1.51 0.89
C VAL A 54 4.69 -1.08 -0.57
N TYR A 55 4.18 0.12 -0.89
CA TYR A 55 4.20 0.64 -2.25
C TYR A 55 5.63 0.95 -2.74
N CYS A 56 6.50 1.48 -1.86
CA CYS A 56 7.91 1.66 -2.19
C CYS A 56 8.61 0.33 -2.47
N ALA A 57 8.32 -0.72 -1.67
CA ALA A 57 8.87 -2.05 -1.85
C ALA A 57 8.44 -2.67 -3.19
N ASP A 58 7.14 -2.64 -3.50
CA ASP A 58 6.56 -3.09 -4.76
C ASP A 58 7.28 -2.48 -5.95
N ARG A 59 7.39 -1.14 -5.96
CA ARG A 59 8.02 -0.39 -7.04
C ARG A 59 9.53 -0.67 -7.16
N THR A 60 10.22 -0.96 -6.05
CA THR A 60 11.64 -1.35 -6.10
C THR A 60 11.86 -2.76 -6.65
N LEU A 61 10.94 -3.69 -6.38
CA LEU A 61 10.98 -5.05 -6.90
C LEU A 61 10.66 -5.06 -8.41
N ASP A 62 9.61 -4.35 -8.83
CA ASP A 62 9.28 -4.18 -10.24
C ASP A 62 10.44 -3.56 -11.04
N ALA A 63 11.12 -2.56 -10.47
CA ALA A 63 12.30 -1.95 -11.08
C ALA A 63 13.52 -2.89 -11.15
N ALA A 64 13.62 -3.87 -10.24
CA ALA A 64 14.68 -4.88 -10.25
C ALA A 64 14.40 -5.97 -11.31
N GLU A 65 13.16 -6.42 -11.45
CA GLU A 65 12.75 -7.42 -12.44
C GLU A 65 12.84 -6.93 -13.88
N SER A 66 12.49 -5.66 -14.12
CA SER A 66 12.57 -5.04 -15.45
C SER A 66 14.02 -4.75 -15.91
N GLY A 67 15.03 -5.10 -15.10
CA GLY A 67 16.45 -5.06 -15.49
C GLY A 67 16.95 -3.70 -15.95
N GLY A 68 16.26 -2.61 -15.56
CA GLY A 68 16.56 -1.25 -16.02
C GLY A 68 16.30 -0.97 -17.50
N LYS A 69 15.51 -1.81 -18.20
CA LYS A 69 15.25 -1.68 -19.66
C LYS A 69 14.04 -0.82 -20.05
N THR A 70 13.31 -0.26 -19.10
CA THR A 70 12.17 0.62 -19.35
C THR A 70 12.65 2.08 -19.45
N GLU A 71 12.87 2.54 -20.69
CA GLU A 71 13.15 3.94 -21.03
C GLU A 71 11.94 4.83 -20.70
N THR A 72 11.82 5.27 -19.45
CA THR A 72 10.93 6.37 -19.10
C THR A 72 11.66 7.30 -18.14
N ALA A 73 11.52 8.61 -18.32
CA ALA A 73 12.19 9.64 -17.50
C ALA A 73 11.98 9.48 -15.97
N ARG A 74 10.98 8.68 -15.55
CA ARG A 74 10.71 8.27 -14.17
C ARG A 74 11.74 7.28 -13.60
N HIS A 75 12.28 6.34 -14.40
CA HIS A 75 13.30 5.39 -13.95
C HIS A 75 14.68 6.02 -13.73
N ALA A 76 15.02 7.06 -14.49
CA ALA A 76 16.33 7.72 -14.41
C ALA A 76 16.55 8.47 -13.08
N ILE A 77 15.48 9.00 -12.46
CA ILE A 77 15.55 9.69 -11.16
C ILE A 77 15.63 8.68 -10.01
N GLN A 78 14.91 7.56 -10.12
CA GLN A 78 14.86 6.52 -9.08
C GLN A 78 16.16 5.71 -8.99
N LEU A 79 16.88 5.55 -10.10
CA LEU A 79 18.20 4.91 -10.14
C LEU A 79 19.33 5.75 -9.52
N ARG A 80 19.27 7.10 -9.60
CA ARG A 80 20.30 7.99 -9.03
C ARG A 80 20.13 8.27 -7.53
N GLY A 81 18.95 8.01 -6.96
CA GLY A 81 18.63 8.29 -5.55
C GLY A 81 18.47 7.06 -4.65
N LYS A 82 18.76 5.85 -5.13
CA LYS A 82 18.54 4.57 -4.38
C LYS A 82 18.94 4.61 -2.89
N PRO A 83 20.14 5.09 -2.49
CA PRO A 83 20.51 5.09 -1.07
C PRO A 83 19.69 6.09 -0.24
N ILE A 84 19.28 7.22 -0.82
CA ILE A 84 18.42 8.20 -0.14
C ILE A 84 17.04 7.60 0.08
N TRP A 85 16.48 6.95 -0.94
CA TRP A 85 15.19 6.27 -0.84
C TRP A 85 15.22 5.14 0.18
N LEU A 86 16.29 4.33 0.20
CA LEU A 86 16.49 3.32 1.23
C LEU A 86 16.59 3.93 2.63
N GLY A 87 17.32 5.04 2.78
CA GLY A 87 17.43 5.76 4.05
C GLY A 87 16.09 6.31 4.54
N VAL A 88 15.29 6.91 3.65
CA VAL A 88 13.93 7.39 3.97
C VAL A 88 13.02 6.22 4.32
N SER A 89 13.04 5.13 3.57
CA SER A 89 12.27 3.93 3.90
C SER A 89 12.66 3.31 5.23
N ALA A 90 13.96 3.25 5.56
CA ALA A 90 14.42 2.79 6.86
C ALA A 90 13.92 3.70 8.00
N ALA A 91 13.98 5.03 7.82
CA ALA A 91 13.46 5.98 8.81
C ALA A 91 11.95 5.84 9.00
N VAL A 92 11.19 5.74 7.90
CA VAL A 92 9.73 5.54 7.94
C VAL A 92 9.37 4.20 8.57
N LEU A 93 10.16 3.15 8.34
CA LEU A 93 9.99 1.84 8.98
C LEU A 93 10.19 1.94 10.50
N VAL A 94 11.22 2.64 10.97
CA VAL A 94 11.43 2.85 12.41
C VAL A 94 10.23 3.60 13.02
N VAL A 95 9.77 4.66 12.36
CA VAL A 95 8.57 5.41 12.80
C VAL A 95 7.35 4.49 12.85
N ALA A 96 7.12 3.67 11.83
CA ALA A 96 6.02 2.72 11.80
C ALA A 96 6.11 1.69 12.94
N ILE A 97 7.30 1.16 13.24
CA ILE A 97 7.51 0.20 14.34
C ILE A 97 7.23 0.85 15.69
N VAL A 98 7.73 2.08 15.92
CA VAL A 98 7.50 2.82 17.15
C VAL A 98 6.01 3.10 17.34
N LEU A 99 5.33 3.60 16.30
CA LEU A 99 3.89 3.85 16.34
C LEU A 99 3.11 2.55 16.55
N ALA A 100 3.46 1.48 15.85
CA ALA A 100 2.83 0.18 16.03
C ALA A 100 2.93 -0.33 17.48
N ALA A 101 4.09 -0.16 18.12
CA ALA A 101 4.28 -0.52 19.52
C ALA A 101 3.47 0.35 20.49
N MET A 102 3.21 1.61 20.13
CA MET A 102 2.50 2.58 20.97
C MET A 102 0.98 2.55 20.79
N THR A 103 0.47 2.25 19.59
CA THR A 103 -0.96 2.43 19.24
C THR A 103 -1.72 1.13 19.00
N LEU A 104 -1.04 0.04 18.58
CA LEU A 104 -1.74 -1.20 18.25
C LEU A 104 -2.09 -2.00 19.51
N ASN A 105 -3.36 -2.38 19.63
CA ASN A 105 -3.80 -3.39 20.58
C ASN A 105 -3.44 -4.81 20.08
N SER A 106 -3.58 -5.83 20.95
CA SER A 106 -3.21 -7.21 20.62
C SER A 106 -3.96 -7.79 19.39
N ARG A 107 -5.21 -7.36 19.16
CA ARG A 107 -6.01 -7.79 18.00
C ARG A 107 -5.49 -7.14 16.71
N ALA A 108 -5.12 -5.87 16.78
CA ALA A 108 -4.55 -5.14 15.66
C ALA A 108 -3.17 -5.68 15.27
N TRP A 109 -2.34 -6.07 16.25
CA TRP A 109 -1.09 -6.79 16.01
C TRP A 109 -1.31 -8.12 15.29
N LEU A 110 -2.26 -8.93 15.76
CA LEU A 110 -2.55 -10.24 15.15
C LEU A 110 -3.11 -10.08 13.74
N GLY A 111 -4.10 -9.21 13.55
CA GLY A 111 -4.67 -8.96 12.22
C GLY A 111 -3.66 -8.30 11.27
N GLY A 112 -2.81 -7.41 11.78
CA GLY A 112 -1.72 -6.79 11.01
C GLY A 112 -0.69 -7.82 10.56
N GLY A 113 -0.32 -8.75 11.44
CA GLY A 113 0.55 -9.88 11.11
C GLY A 113 -0.05 -10.79 10.03
N VAL A 114 -1.36 -11.06 10.09
CA VAL A 114 -2.07 -11.82 9.06
C VAL A 114 -2.06 -11.09 7.72
N VAL A 115 -2.38 -9.80 7.70
CA VAL A 115 -2.36 -8.97 6.48
C VAL A 115 -0.94 -8.91 5.89
N LEU A 116 0.07 -8.72 6.74
CA LEU A 116 1.48 -8.72 6.32
C LEU A 116 1.89 -10.09 5.75
N GLY A 117 1.46 -11.18 6.38
CA GLY A 117 1.70 -12.54 5.89
C GLY A 117 1.08 -12.78 4.52
N PHE A 118 -0.19 -12.42 4.31
CA PHE A 118 -0.84 -12.50 3.00
C PHE A 118 -0.12 -11.63 1.96
N THR A 119 0.29 -10.42 2.35
CA THR A 119 1.05 -9.52 1.48
C THR A 119 2.38 -10.15 1.07
N ALA A 120 3.14 -10.69 2.02
CA ALA A 120 4.42 -11.35 1.76
C ALA A 120 4.28 -12.61 0.89
N ILE A 121 3.25 -13.42 1.13
CA ILE A 121 2.93 -14.58 0.29
C ILE A 121 2.57 -14.12 -1.12
N HIS A 122 1.78 -13.06 -1.26
CA HIS A 122 1.43 -12.49 -2.56
C HIS A 122 2.67 -11.98 -3.31
N PHE A 123 3.55 -11.24 -2.64
CA PHE A 123 4.83 -10.80 -3.19
C PHE A 123 5.67 -11.99 -3.64
N GLY A 124 5.81 -13.00 -2.78
CA GLY A 124 6.60 -14.19 -3.09
C GLY A 124 6.04 -14.97 -4.26
N ALA A 125 4.72 -15.18 -4.32
CA ALA A 125 4.07 -15.87 -5.43
C ALA A 125 4.19 -15.09 -6.74
N THR A 126 4.06 -13.76 -6.68
CA THR A 126 4.13 -12.89 -7.86
C THR A 126 5.54 -12.84 -8.45
N HIS A 127 6.58 -12.78 -7.62
CA HIS A 127 7.97 -12.66 -8.07
C HIS A 127 8.66 -14.01 -8.32
N TRP A 128 8.38 -15.06 -7.54
CA TRP A 128 9.06 -16.37 -7.72
C TRP A 128 8.33 -17.34 -8.66
N TRP A 129 7.03 -17.17 -8.92
CA TRP A 129 6.27 -18.13 -9.74
C TRP A 129 5.40 -17.48 -10.84
N PRO A 130 6.02 -16.80 -11.82
CA PRO A 130 5.28 -16.13 -12.90
C PRO A 130 4.44 -17.07 -13.78
N GLY A 131 4.66 -18.40 -13.72
CA GLY A 131 3.91 -19.41 -14.50
C GLY A 131 2.52 -19.79 -13.96
N LEU A 132 2.19 -19.52 -12.69
CA LEU A 132 0.86 -19.81 -12.11
C LEU A 132 -0.16 -18.68 -12.38
N ARG A 133 0.31 -17.63 -13.06
CA ARG A 133 -0.26 -16.28 -13.18
C ARG A 133 -1.52 -16.15 -14.05
N SER A 134 -1.82 -17.11 -14.93
CA SER A 134 -2.64 -16.80 -16.11
C SER A 134 -4.04 -17.42 -16.19
N ARG A 135 -4.54 -18.14 -15.18
CA ARG A 135 -5.84 -18.85 -15.38
C ARG A 135 -6.92 -18.73 -14.32
N PHE A 136 -6.59 -18.45 -13.07
CA PHE A 136 -7.61 -18.50 -12.01
C PHE A 136 -7.66 -17.29 -11.08
N TRP A 137 -6.68 -16.37 -11.10
CA TRP A 137 -6.74 -15.19 -10.24
C TRP A 137 -5.93 -14.01 -10.79
N PRO A 138 -6.57 -12.88 -11.16
CA PRO A 138 -5.86 -11.65 -11.47
C PRO A 138 -5.25 -11.10 -10.17
N LYS A 139 -3.93 -10.88 -10.14
CA LYS A 139 -3.18 -10.40 -8.97
C LYS A 139 -3.79 -9.14 -8.35
N GLU A 140 -4.45 -8.34 -9.17
CA GLU A 140 -5.06 -7.06 -8.87
C GLU A 140 -6.21 -7.17 -7.85
N TRP A 141 -6.94 -8.29 -7.87
CA TRP A 141 -8.01 -8.54 -6.89
C TRP A 141 -7.47 -8.80 -5.50
N HIS A 142 -6.38 -9.56 -5.37
CA HIS A 142 -5.73 -9.77 -4.07
C HIS A 142 -5.22 -8.45 -3.49
N VAL A 143 -4.51 -7.64 -4.29
CA VAL A 143 -3.96 -6.36 -3.84
C VAL A 143 -5.09 -5.42 -3.38
N GLY A 144 -6.17 -5.29 -4.15
CA GLY A 144 -7.32 -4.46 -3.78
C GLY A 144 -7.97 -4.90 -2.46
N PHE A 145 -8.15 -6.20 -2.24
CA PHE A 145 -8.72 -6.71 -0.99
C PHE A 145 -7.78 -6.55 0.20
N VAL A 146 -6.49 -6.89 0.05
CA VAL A 146 -5.48 -6.71 1.11
C VAL A 146 -5.40 -5.24 1.52
N PHE A 147 -5.42 -4.33 0.55
CA PHE A 147 -5.43 -2.90 0.80
C PHE A 147 -6.68 -2.45 1.57
N SER A 148 -7.87 -2.87 1.13
CA SER A 148 -9.13 -2.56 1.81
C SER A 148 -9.18 -3.10 3.24
N VAL A 149 -8.73 -4.35 3.45
CA VAL A 149 -8.63 -4.97 4.78
C VAL A 149 -7.63 -4.21 5.65
N GLY A 150 -6.49 -3.78 5.12
CA GLY A 150 -5.53 -2.94 5.83
C GLY A 150 -6.13 -1.62 6.31
N CYS A 151 -6.97 -0.98 5.49
CA CYS A 151 -7.62 0.29 5.84
C CYS A 151 -8.64 0.16 6.99
N VAL A 152 -9.34 -0.97 7.09
CA VAL A 152 -10.36 -1.19 8.14
C VAL A 152 -9.80 -1.83 9.41
N LEU A 153 -8.60 -2.43 9.34
CA LEU A 153 -8.03 -3.26 10.40
C LEU A 153 -8.05 -2.60 11.78
N GLN A 154 -7.58 -1.35 11.88
CA GLN A 154 -7.52 -0.64 13.15
C GLN A 154 -8.92 -0.36 13.71
N VAL A 155 -9.85 0.04 12.84
CA VAL A 155 -11.26 0.29 13.21
C VAL A 155 -11.91 -0.99 13.73
N TRP A 156 -11.72 -2.11 13.03
CA TRP A 156 -12.18 -3.43 13.48
C TRP A 156 -11.57 -3.81 14.82
N SER A 157 -10.28 -3.55 15.03
CA SER A 157 -9.60 -3.88 16.28
C SER A 157 -10.16 -3.13 17.49
N LEU A 158 -10.70 -1.92 17.28
CA LEU A 158 -11.28 -1.08 18.32
C LEU A 158 -12.76 -1.42 18.55
N SER A 159 -13.51 -1.77 17.49
CA SER A 159 -14.91 -2.19 17.58
C SER A 159 -15.21 -3.43 16.73
N PRO A 160 -14.87 -4.64 17.21
CA PRO A 160 -15.13 -5.87 16.44
C PRO A 160 -16.61 -6.18 16.25
N ILE A 161 -17.47 -5.67 17.14
CA ILE A 161 -18.93 -5.86 17.07
C ILE A 161 -19.50 -5.16 15.82
N ALA A 162 -18.85 -4.10 15.34
CA ALA A 162 -19.24 -3.40 14.12
C ALA A 162 -18.77 -4.08 12.83
N TRP A 163 -18.13 -5.25 12.91
CA TRP A 163 -17.65 -5.97 11.71
C TRP A 163 -18.72 -6.25 10.65
N PRO A 164 -19.96 -6.68 11.01
CA PRO A 164 -20.98 -6.97 10.00
C PRO A 164 -21.38 -5.75 9.16
N SER A 165 -21.38 -4.55 9.74
CA SER A 165 -21.69 -3.31 9.01
C SER A 165 -20.54 -2.85 8.12
N LEU A 166 -19.31 -3.32 8.38
CA LEU A 166 -18.12 -3.03 7.60
C LEU A 166 -17.91 -3.97 6.42
N LEU A 167 -18.52 -5.16 6.41
CA LEU A 167 -18.32 -6.16 5.35
C LEU A 167 -18.63 -5.61 3.95
N LEU A 168 -19.80 -5.01 3.77
CA LEU A 168 -20.21 -4.48 2.47
C LEU A 168 -19.29 -3.31 2.01
N PRO A 169 -19.00 -2.30 2.86
CA PRO A 169 -18.01 -1.27 2.54
C PRO A 169 -16.62 -1.83 2.18
N VAL A 170 -16.10 -2.79 2.94
CA VAL A 170 -14.77 -3.38 2.74
C VAL A 170 -14.71 -4.15 1.43
N ILE A 171 -15.75 -4.93 1.12
CA ILE A 171 -15.83 -5.69 -0.13
C ILE A 171 -15.98 -4.74 -1.32
N GLY A 172 -16.88 -3.75 -1.22
CA GLY A 172 -17.10 -2.76 -2.27
C GLY A 172 -15.84 -1.95 -2.57
N PHE A 173 -15.14 -1.47 -1.54
CA PHE A 173 -13.89 -0.75 -1.71
C PHE A 173 -12.79 -1.64 -2.28
N GLY A 174 -12.66 -2.88 -1.78
CA GLY A 174 -11.69 -3.85 -2.31
C GLY A 174 -11.90 -4.12 -3.79
N ALA A 175 -13.16 -4.29 -4.22
CA ALA A 175 -13.51 -4.46 -5.63
C ALA A 175 -13.21 -3.20 -6.46
N LEU A 176 -13.48 -2.00 -5.95
CA LEU A 176 -13.13 -0.73 -6.62
C LEU A 176 -11.62 -0.60 -6.83
N CYS A 177 -10.82 -0.89 -5.81
CA CYS A 177 -9.36 -0.92 -5.92
C CYS A 177 -8.89 -1.96 -6.94
N ALA A 178 -9.44 -3.18 -6.88
CA ALA A 178 -9.12 -4.25 -7.81
C ALA A 178 -9.42 -3.88 -9.27
N MET A 179 -10.60 -3.31 -9.53
CA MET A 179 -10.99 -2.84 -10.86
C MET A 179 -10.09 -1.70 -11.35
N SER A 180 -9.72 -0.78 -10.46
CA SER A 180 -8.82 0.33 -10.79
C SER A 180 -7.43 -0.19 -11.19
N CYS A 181 -6.87 -1.14 -10.43
CA CYS A 181 -5.60 -1.79 -10.75
C CYS A 181 -5.67 -2.60 -12.05
N SER A 182 -6.77 -3.36 -12.26
CA SER A 182 -7.00 -4.15 -13.47
C SER A 182 -7.09 -3.28 -14.72
N HIS A 183 -7.75 -2.12 -14.60
CA HIS A 183 -7.83 -1.14 -15.67
C HIS A 183 -6.43 -0.63 -16.00
N ILE A 184 -5.64 -0.18 -15.03
CA ILE A 184 -4.27 0.29 -15.29
C ILE A 184 -3.43 -0.76 -16.02
N THR A 185 -3.49 -2.03 -15.58
CA THR A 185 -2.75 -3.13 -16.22
C THR A 185 -3.24 -3.47 -17.63
N ALA A 186 -4.50 -3.20 -17.96
CA ALA A 186 -5.03 -3.41 -19.31
C ALA A 186 -4.68 -2.27 -20.28
N TRP A 187 -4.35 -1.08 -19.76
CA TRP A 187 -3.96 0.09 -20.56
C TRP A 187 -2.44 0.17 -20.82
N GLU A 188 -1.63 -0.45 -19.97
CA GLU A 188 -0.17 -0.58 -20.12
C GLU A 188 0.23 -1.80 -20.95
#